data_AF-A0A0Q7QQA7-F1
#
_entry.id   AF-A0A0Q7QQA7-F1
#
_cell.length_a   1.000
_cell.length_b   1.000
_cell.length_c   1.000
_cell.angle_alpha   90.00
_cell.angle_beta   90.00
_cell.angle_gamma   90.00
#
_symmetry.space_group_name_H-M   'P 1'
#
loop_
_entity.id
_entity.type
_entity.pdbx_description
1 polymer ?
#
loop_
_entity_poly.entity_id
_entity_poly.type
_entity_poly.pdbx_seq_one_letter_code
_entity_poly.pdbx_strand_id
1 'polypeptide(L)'
;MTTSALPDSRPQRDSPAARGIDQFAAWCIALMPLVQLWTYFMSYIFDGSVARSGVQALAGLAGFLGVVALGLHDIKNLEKAGYRAPYAGWLVFYPAYLIARARRVPGTVMLPVTWFLCMLLFVFVSVTFDIASGN
;
A
#
# COMPACT_ATOMS: atom_id res chain seq x y z
N MET A 1 53.49 8.14 -4.77
CA MET A 1 52.34 7.68 -3.97
C MET A 1 51.08 7.95 -4.77
N THR A 2 50.56 6.92 -5.45
CA THR A 2 49.35 6.99 -6.27
C THR A 2 48.15 6.69 -5.38
N THR A 3 47.36 7.71 -5.07
CA THR A 3 46.06 7.59 -4.40
C THR A 3 45.06 6.96 -5.36
N SER A 4 44.85 5.66 -5.20
CA SER A 4 43.70 4.92 -5.75
C SER A 4 42.41 5.52 -5.20
N ALA A 5 41.69 6.25 -6.04
CA ALA A 5 40.33 6.68 -5.72
C ALA A 5 39.44 5.44 -5.74
N LEU A 6 38.95 5.02 -4.56
CA LEU A 6 37.90 4.03 -4.45
C LEU A 6 36.69 4.51 -5.28
N PRO A 7 36.11 3.69 -6.17
CA PRO A 7 34.86 4.03 -6.82
C PRO A 7 33.77 4.19 -5.75
N ASP A 8 33.23 5.41 -5.65
CA ASP A 8 32.16 5.77 -4.74
C ASP A 8 30.93 4.92 -5.08
N SER A 9 30.67 3.90 -4.26
CA SER A 9 29.58 2.93 -4.41
C SER A 9 28.23 3.49 -3.98
N ARG A 10 28.10 4.82 -3.88
CA ARG A 10 26.82 5.46 -3.63
C ARG A 10 25.92 5.19 -4.83
N PRO A 11 24.74 4.58 -4.63
CA PRO A 11 23.79 4.38 -5.71
C PRO A 11 23.50 5.74 -6.35
N GLN A 12 23.82 5.84 -7.64
CA GLN A 12 23.75 7.04 -8.45
C GLN A 12 22.30 7.53 -8.46
N ARG A 13 22.03 8.52 -7.61
CA ARG A 13 20.70 9.08 -7.30
C ARG A 13 20.00 9.73 -8.51
N ASP A 14 20.74 9.90 -9.61
CA ASP A 14 20.37 10.73 -10.74
C ASP A 14 20.29 9.97 -12.07
N SER A 15 20.26 8.63 -12.06
CA SER A 15 20.00 7.90 -13.30
C SER A 15 18.59 8.24 -13.82
N PRO A 16 18.40 8.65 -15.08
CA PRO A 16 17.08 8.89 -15.68
C PRO A 16 16.15 7.67 -15.63
N ALA A 17 16.67 6.47 -15.32
CA ALA A 17 15.88 5.28 -15.00
C ALA A 17 14.99 5.44 -13.74
N ALA A 18 15.33 6.37 -12.83
CA ALA A 18 14.55 6.67 -11.64
C ALA A 18 13.22 7.41 -11.93
N ARG A 19 13.07 8.02 -13.12
CA ARG A 19 11.84 8.73 -13.52
C ARG A 19 10.72 7.84 -14.07
N GLY A 20 10.95 6.52 -14.17
CA GLY A 20 10.01 5.57 -14.76
C GLY A 20 9.54 4.47 -13.82
N ILE A 21 9.67 4.63 -12.50
CA ILE A 21 9.17 3.62 -11.56
C ILE A 21 7.65 3.64 -11.61
N ASP A 22 7.06 2.56 -12.11
CA ASP A 22 5.62 2.35 -12.09
C ASP A 22 5.12 2.40 -10.63
N GLN A 23 4.44 3.50 -10.29
CA GLN A 23 3.91 3.74 -8.95
C GLN A 23 2.52 3.15 -8.76
N PHE A 24 1.93 2.56 -9.81
CA PHE A 24 0.56 2.06 -9.79
C PHE A 24 0.32 1.10 -8.63
N ALA A 25 1.21 0.11 -8.46
CA ALA A 25 1.09 -0.89 -7.40
C ALA A 25 1.09 -0.25 -6.00
N ALA A 26 1.94 0.75 -5.78
CA ALA A 26 2.03 1.44 -4.50
C ALA A 26 0.80 2.33 -4.22
N TRP A 27 0.21 2.94 -5.26
CA TRP A 27 -1.06 3.65 -5.15
C TRP A 27 -2.24 2.71 -4.86
N CYS A 28 -2.27 1.52 -5.45
CA CYS A 28 -3.27 0.50 -5.11
C CYS A 28 -3.20 0.10 -3.63
N ILE A 29 -1.98 -0.06 -3.09
CA ILE A 29 -1.77 -0.35 -1.66
C ILE A 29 -2.23 0.85 -0.80
N ALA A 30 -1.92 2.08 -1.21
CA ALA A 30 -2.32 3.29 -0.47
C ALA A 30 -3.85 3.48 -0.41
N LEU A 31 -4.56 3.14 -1.48
CA LEU A 31 -6.03 3.27 -1.56
C LEU A 31 -6.81 2.08 -0.97
N MET A 32 -6.11 1.06 -0.46
CA MET A 32 -6.74 -0.14 0.09
C MET A 32 -7.81 0.14 1.17
N PRO A 33 -7.63 1.08 2.13
CA PRO A 33 -8.66 1.34 3.13
C PRO A 33 -9.98 1.85 2.51
N LEU A 34 -9.90 2.53 1.36
CA LEU A 34 -11.09 3.00 0.62
C LEU A 34 -11.84 1.83 -0.04
N VAL A 35 -11.11 0.83 -0.55
CA VAL A 35 -11.72 -0.38 -1.11
C VAL A 35 -12.42 -1.18 -0.01
N GLN A 36 -11.81 -1.27 1.17
CA GLN A 36 -12.44 -1.91 2.33
C GLN A 36 -13.69 -1.14 2.79
N LEU A 37 -13.63 0.20 2.78
CA LEU A 37 -14.78 1.04 3.08
C LEU A 37 -15.95 0.77 2.13
N TRP A 38 -15.67 0.65 0.83
CA TRP A 38 -16.69 0.30 -0.16
C TRP A 38 -17.32 -1.06 0.12
N THR A 39 -16.52 -2.08 0.46
CA THR A 39 -17.06 -3.40 0.81
C THR A 39 -17.91 -3.37 2.09
N TYR A 40 -17.51 -2.59 3.09
CA TYR A 40 -18.28 -2.37 4.31
C TYR A 40 -19.59 -1.64 4.01
N PHE A 41 -19.57 -0.58 3.20
CA PHE A 41 -20.77 0.15 2.80
C PHE A 41 -21.76 -0.73 2.01
N MET A 42 -21.25 -1.53 1.07
CA MET A 42 -22.07 -2.49 0.32
C MET A 42 -22.64 -3.59 1.22
N SER A 43 -21.94 -3.98 2.29
CA SER A 43 -22.46 -4.90 3.30
C SER A 43 -23.66 -4.33 4.05
N TYR A 44 -23.68 -3.02 4.25
CA TYR A 44 -24.72 -2.30 4.99
C TYR A 44 -25.95 -2.01 4.13
N ILE A 45 -25.76 -1.63 2.86
CA ILE A 45 -26.88 -1.35 1.93
C ILE A 45 -27.66 -2.60 1.55
N PHE A 46 -26.95 -3.69 1.27
CA PHE A 46 -27.57 -4.94 0.87
C PHE A 46 -27.76 -5.77 2.12
N ASP A 47 -28.97 -5.76 2.68
CA ASP A 47 -29.33 -6.49 3.90
C ASP A 47 -29.83 -7.92 3.58
N GLY A 48 -29.57 -8.89 4.46
CA GLY A 48 -30.31 -10.17 4.47
C GLY A 48 -29.83 -11.51 3.81
N SER A 49 -28.55 -11.90 3.65
CA SER A 49 -28.28 -13.36 3.44
C SER A 49 -26.95 -13.90 3.97
N VAL A 50 -26.99 -15.11 4.55
CA VAL A 50 -25.84 -15.85 5.11
C VAL A 50 -24.78 -16.19 4.05
N ALA A 51 -25.15 -16.21 2.77
CA ALA A 51 -24.21 -16.31 1.65
C ALA A 51 -23.29 -15.08 1.53
N ARG A 52 -23.69 -13.93 2.10
CA ARG A 52 -22.99 -12.64 2.01
C ARG A 52 -21.76 -12.56 2.93
N SER A 53 -21.77 -13.23 4.10
CA SER A 53 -20.60 -13.29 5.00
C SER A 53 -19.46 -14.13 4.41
N GLY A 54 -19.80 -15.22 3.72
CA GLY A 54 -18.84 -16.04 2.97
C GLY A 54 -18.22 -15.28 1.79
N VAL A 55 -19.05 -14.59 0.99
CA VAL A 55 -18.57 -13.76 -0.13
C VAL A 55 -17.73 -12.57 0.36
N GLN A 56 -18.08 -11.93 1.48
CA GLN A 56 -17.26 -10.88 2.09
C GLN A 56 -15.96 -11.40 2.67
N ALA A 57 -15.97 -12.55 3.36
CA ALA A 57 -14.75 -13.17 3.87
C ALA A 57 -13.82 -13.54 2.71
N LEU A 58 -14.36 -14.08 1.62
CA LEU A 58 -13.61 -14.39 0.41
C LEU A 58 -13.12 -13.13 -0.31
N ALA A 59 -13.92 -12.08 -0.41
CA ALA A 59 -13.52 -10.80 -1.00
C ALA A 59 -12.45 -10.10 -0.17
N GLY A 60 -12.54 -10.16 1.17
CA GLY A 60 -11.54 -9.66 2.10
C GLY A 60 -10.22 -10.43 1.99
N LEU A 61 -10.28 -11.77 1.92
CA LEU A 61 -9.11 -12.61 1.73
C LEU A 61 -8.47 -12.39 0.35
N ALA A 62 -9.27 -12.35 -0.72
CA ALA A 62 -8.81 -12.07 -2.07
C ALA A 62 -8.19 -10.66 -2.17
N GLY A 63 -8.80 -9.67 -1.53
CA GLY A 63 -8.26 -8.32 -1.41
C GLY A 63 -6.91 -8.31 -0.70
N PHE A 64 -6.80 -8.99 0.45
CA PHE A 64 -5.55 -9.12 1.19
C PHE A 64 -4.43 -9.78 0.35
N LEU A 65 -4.72 -10.92 -0.26
CA LEU A 65 -3.78 -11.63 -1.13
C LEU A 65 -3.39 -10.78 -2.35
N GLY A 66 -4.35 -10.06 -2.93
CA GLY A 66 -4.10 -9.12 -4.02
C GLY A 66 -3.11 -8.02 -3.62
N VAL A 67 -3.29 -7.43 -2.43
CA VAL A 67 -2.38 -6.39 -1.92
C VAL A 67 -0.99 -6.94 -1.63
N VAL A 68 -0.89 -8.15 -1.06
CA VAL A 68 0.40 -8.83 -0.87
C VAL A 68 1.08 -9.08 -2.22
N ALA A 69 0.35 -9.58 -3.23
CA ALA A 69 0.89 -9.81 -4.56
C ALA A 69 1.35 -8.50 -5.24
N LEU A 70 0.55 -7.43 -5.14
CA LEU A 70 0.89 -6.09 -5.61
C LEU A 70 2.13 -5.53 -4.93
N GLY A 71 2.26 -5.73 -3.62
CA GLY A 71 3.44 -5.31 -2.87
C GLY A 71 4.69 -6.11 -3.20
N LEU A 72 4.58 -7.42 -3.38
CA LEU A 72 5.68 -8.25 -3.87
C LEU A 72 6.09 -7.85 -5.30
N HIS A 73 5.13 -7.49 -6.14
CA HIS A 73 5.38 -6.96 -7.48
C HIS A 73 6.10 -5.61 -7.43
N ASP A 74 5.67 -4.68 -6.58
CA ASP A 74 6.35 -3.38 -6.39
C ASP A 74 7.77 -3.57 -5.84
N ILE A 75 7.97 -4.47 -4.86
CA ILE A 75 9.31 -4.82 -4.35
C ILE A 75 10.23 -5.30 -5.48
N LYS A 76 9.76 -6.22 -6.33
CA LYS A 76 10.53 -6.70 -7.49
C LYS A 76 10.85 -5.57 -8.47
N ASN A 77 9.91 -4.65 -8.70
CA ASN A 77 10.13 -3.50 -9.57
C ASN A 77 11.13 -2.51 -8.99
N LEU A 78 11.12 -2.30 -7.66
CA LEU A 78 12.10 -1.49 -6.96
C LEU A 78 13.50 -2.11 -7.02
N GLU A 79 13.63 -3.42 -6.85
CA GLU A 79 14.90 -4.14 -7.00
C GLU A 79 15.46 -4.03 -8.43
N LYS A 80 14.61 -4.22 -9.45
CA LYS A 80 14.99 -4.02 -10.86
C LYS A 80 15.43 -2.59 -11.15
N ALA A 81 14.83 -1.61 -10.48
CA ALA A 81 15.20 -0.20 -10.60
C ALA A 81 16.44 0.19 -9.78
N GLY A 82 17.11 -0.77 -9.11
CA GLY A 82 18.33 -0.54 -8.34
C GLY A 82 18.09 0.04 -6.94
N TYR A 83 16.84 0.10 -6.48
CA TYR A 83 16.52 0.49 -5.12
C TYR A 83 16.64 -0.70 -4.20
N ARG A 84 17.21 -0.48 -3.00
CA ARG A 84 17.18 -1.49 -1.94
C ARG A 84 15.71 -1.70 -1.55
N ALA A 85 15.17 -2.89 -1.84
CA ALA A 85 13.78 -3.20 -1.56
C ALA A 85 13.45 -3.06 -0.06
N PRO A 86 12.30 -2.46 0.31
CA PRO A 86 11.79 -2.55 1.67
C PRO A 86 11.51 -4.03 2.00
N TYR A 87 11.82 -4.47 3.23
CA TYR A 87 11.67 -5.88 3.60
C TYR A 87 10.23 -6.35 3.35
N ALA A 88 10.08 -7.48 2.65
CA ALA A 88 8.78 -8.08 2.37
C ALA A 88 7.96 -8.38 3.65
N GLY A 89 8.61 -8.57 4.80
CA GLY A 89 7.93 -8.72 6.08
C GLY A 89 7.08 -7.50 6.50
N TRP A 90 7.39 -6.31 6.00
CA TRP A 90 6.58 -5.11 6.26
C TRP A 90 5.30 -5.05 5.42
N LEU A 91 5.09 -5.94 4.44
CA LEU A 91 3.82 -5.99 3.71
C LEU A 91 2.63 -6.33 4.59
N VAL A 92 2.86 -7.07 5.68
CA VAL A 92 1.83 -7.32 6.70
C VAL A 92 1.45 -6.02 7.41
N PHE A 93 2.38 -5.07 7.48
CA PHE A 93 2.18 -3.73 8.03
C PHE A 93 2.23 -2.69 6.92
N TYR A 94 1.18 -2.64 6.08
CA TYR A 94 1.02 -1.69 4.98
C TYR A 94 1.54 -0.27 5.25
N PRO A 95 1.23 0.40 6.38
CA PRO A 95 1.75 1.74 6.65
C PRO A 95 3.29 1.77 6.79
N ALA A 96 3.88 0.78 7.45
CA ALA A 96 5.33 0.70 7.62
C ALA A 96 6.04 0.49 6.28
N TYR A 97 5.43 -0.33 5.40
CA TYR A 97 5.92 -0.53 4.03
C TYR A 97 5.87 0.77 3.21
N LEU A 98 4.75 1.49 3.21
CA LEU A 98 4.59 2.76 2.47
C LEU A 98 5.56 3.85 2.98
N ILE A 99 5.78 3.93 4.29
CA ILE A 99 6.76 4.85 4.88
C ILE A 99 8.19 4.47 4.47
N ALA A 100 8.54 3.17 4.52
CA ALA A 100 9.85 2.69 4.11
C ALA A 100 10.12 2.97 2.62
N ARG A 101 9.09 2.83 1.77
CA ARG A 101 9.15 3.18 0.34
C ARG A 101 9.31 4.69 0.14
N ALA A 102 8.52 5.51 0.81
CA ALA A 102 8.58 6.97 0.73
C ALA A 102 9.96 7.55 1.11
N ARG A 103 10.65 6.92 2.06
CA ARG A 103 12.03 7.30 2.44
C ARG A 103 13.08 6.97 1.38
N ARG A 104 12.81 5.98 0.52
CA ARG A 104 13.78 5.45 -0.45
C ARG A 104 13.53 5.96 -1.87
N VAL A 105 12.26 6.21 -2.22
CA VAL A 105 11.84 6.66 -3.55
C VAL A 105 11.37 8.13 -3.46
N PRO A 106 12.15 9.10 -3.94
CA PRO A 106 11.75 10.50 -3.94
C PRO A 106 10.49 10.69 -4.80
N GLY A 107 9.55 11.54 -4.34
CA GLY A 107 8.27 11.78 -5.00
C GLY A 107 7.11 10.87 -4.57
N THR A 108 7.32 10.00 -3.58
CA THR A 108 6.28 9.06 -3.11
C THR A 108 5.79 9.31 -1.69
N VAL A 109 6.11 10.48 -1.12
CA VAL A 109 5.71 10.92 0.23
C VAL A 109 4.19 11.04 0.38
N MET A 110 3.47 11.25 -0.73
CA MET A 110 2.01 11.27 -0.77
C MET A 110 1.39 9.90 -0.43
N LEU A 111 2.06 8.78 -0.71
CA LEU A 111 1.49 7.44 -0.48
C LEU A 111 1.12 7.15 0.98
N PRO A 112 2.03 7.32 1.97
CA PRO A 112 1.67 7.11 3.36
C PRO A 112 0.59 8.10 3.83
N VAL A 113 0.64 9.35 3.39
CA VAL A 113 -0.37 10.38 3.74
C VAL A 113 -1.75 9.96 3.23
N THR A 114 -1.85 9.54 1.97
CA THR A 114 -3.09 9.02 1.38
C THR A 114 -3.61 7.81 2.15
N TRP A 115 -2.74 6.86 2.50
CA TRP A 115 -3.16 5.68 3.28
C TRP A 115 -3.76 6.08 4.63
N PHE A 116 -3.11 6.99 5.37
CA PHE A 116 -3.64 7.48 6.65
C PHE A 116 -4.96 8.24 6.49
N LEU A 117 -5.09 9.08 5.46
CA LEU A 117 -6.34 9.78 5.16
C LEU A 117 -7.48 8.80 4.84
N CYS A 118 -7.22 7.80 4.00
CA CYS A 118 -8.19 6.75 3.69
C CYS A 118 -8.56 5.92 4.92
N MET A 119 -7.59 5.60 5.79
CA MET A 119 -7.87 4.90 7.05
C MET A 119 -8.69 5.73 8.00
N LEU A 120 -8.37 7.02 8.16
CA LEU A 120 -9.13 7.92 9.03
C LEU A 120 -10.56 8.09 8.53
N LEU A 121 -10.74 8.22 7.21
CA LEU A 121 -12.06 8.23 6.59
C LEU A 121 -12.80 6.91 6.84
N PHE A 122 -12.14 5.76 6.68
CA PHE A 122 -12.72 4.45 6.99
C PHE A 122 -13.21 4.38 8.44
N VAL A 123 -12.35 4.72 9.41
CA VAL A 123 -12.72 4.70 10.83
C VAL A 123 -13.87 5.67 11.11
N PHE A 124 -13.78 6.90 10.61
CA PHE A 124 -14.82 7.91 10.80
C PHE A 124 -16.18 7.44 10.27
N VAL A 125 -16.20 6.90 9.04
CA VAL A 125 -17.42 6.41 8.41
C VAL A 125 -17.95 5.20 9.15
N SER A 126 -17.11 4.20 9.45
CA SER A 126 -17.52 3.01 10.20
C SER A 126 -18.12 3.37 11.56
N VAL A 127 -17.48 4.26 12.34
CA VAL A 127 -18.00 4.72 13.63
C VAL A 127 -19.31 5.49 13.47
N THR A 128 -19.41 6.38 12.47
CA THR A 128 -20.63 7.16 12.24
C THR A 128 -21.81 6.26 11.86
N PHE A 129 -21.57 5.24 11.02
CA PHE A 129 -22.60 4.26 10.66
C PHE A 129 -23.01 3.38 11.84
N ASP A 130 -22.06 2.94 12.67
CA ASP A 130 -22.36 2.14 13.85
C ASP A 130 -23.29 2.90 14.81
N ILE A 131 -22.94 4.16 15.12
CA ILE A 131 -23.76 5.06 15.94
C ILE A 131 -25.14 5.31 15.32
N ALA A 132 -25.21 5.53 14.00
CA ALA A 132 -26.47 5.76 13.31
C ALA A 132 -27.37 4.50 13.26
N SER A 133 -26.76 3.31 13.27
CA SER A 133 -27.46 2.03 13.24
C SER A 133 -27.99 1.58 14.61
N GLY A 134 -27.57 2.24 15.70
CA GLY A 134 -28.02 1.94 17.06
C GLY A 134 -27.39 0.68 17.67
N ASN A 135 -26.29 0.19 17.11
CA ASN A 135 -25.44 -0.87 17.69
C ASN A 135 -24.41 -0.31 18.68
#